data_AF-A0A650CY40-F1
#
_entry.id   AF-A0A650CY40-F1
#
_cell.length_a   1.000
_cell.length_b   1.000
_cell.length_c   1.000
_cell.angle_alpha   90.00
_cell.angle_beta   90.00
_cell.angle_gamma   90.00
#
_symmetry.space_group_name_H-M   'P 1'
#
loop_
_entity.id
_entity.type
_entity.pdbx_description
1 polymer ?
#
loop_
_entity_poly.entity_id
_entity_poly.type
_entity_poly.pdbx_seq_one_letter_code
_entity_poly.pdbx_strand_id
1 'polypeptide(L)'
;MKWQTECEKAYSLVVPYLRTILIKKLIDRGVPIRRASKIVGLSITSYEKHIKDDKIKKILMNEDINDMLDALASRLYSGDKIEPTTFCLVCSATRKIFDLSPCIF
;
A
#
# COMPACT_ATOMS: atom_id res chain seq x y z
N MET A 1 -16.40 23.08 -5.43
CA MET A 1 -16.48 21.61 -5.24
C MET A 1 -15.54 20.97 -6.25
N LYS A 2 -14.47 20.28 -5.83
CA LYS A 2 -13.59 19.56 -6.77
C LYS A 2 -14.29 18.26 -7.16
N TRP A 3 -14.59 18.10 -8.45
CA TRP A 3 -15.01 16.79 -8.98
C TRP A 3 -13.81 15.84 -8.90
N GLN A 4 -13.90 14.83 -8.04
CA GLN A 4 -12.90 13.78 -7.88
C GLN A 4 -13.59 12.45 -7.69
N THR A 5 -13.09 11.44 -8.39
CA THR A 5 -13.52 10.06 -8.22
C THR A 5 -13.03 9.50 -6.89
N GLU A 6 -13.70 8.45 -6.42
CA GLU A 6 -13.32 7.73 -5.22
C GLU A 6 -11.88 7.17 -5.30
N CYS A 7 -11.47 6.68 -6.46
CA CYS A 7 -10.11 6.22 -6.70
C CYS A 7 -9.07 7.34 -6.60
N GLU A 8 -9.37 8.55 -7.11
CA GLU A 8 -8.46 9.70 -7.01
C GLU A 8 -8.27 10.15 -5.55
N LYS A 9 -9.34 10.12 -4.75
CA LYS A 9 -9.24 10.36 -3.30
C LYS A 9 -8.34 9.31 -2.64
N ALA A 10 -8.54 8.03 -2.95
CA ALA A 10 -7.74 6.94 -2.38
C ALA A 10 -6.27 7.02 -2.79
N TYR A 11 -5.99 7.46 -4.02
CA TYR A 11 -4.63 7.61 -4.53
C TYR A 11 -3.79 8.60 -3.70
N SER A 12 -4.41 9.64 -3.16
CA SER A 12 -3.72 10.63 -2.32
C SER A 12 -3.73 10.26 -0.83
N LEU A 13 -4.79 9.62 -0.35
CA LEU A 13 -5.01 9.40 1.08
C LEU A 13 -4.64 8.00 1.59
N VAL A 14 -4.66 6.98 0.74
CA VAL A 14 -4.51 5.56 1.14
C VAL A 14 -3.28 4.93 0.49
N VAL A 15 -3.15 5.08 -0.83
CA VAL A 15 -2.09 4.43 -1.63
C VAL A 15 -0.66 4.72 -1.13
N PRO A 16 -0.29 5.93 -0.69
CA PRO A 16 1.05 6.20 -0.17
C PRO A 16 1.40 5.33 1.04
N TYR A 17 0.44 5.08 1.92
CA TYR A 17 0.63 4.26 3.11
C TYR A 17 0.78 2.78 2.74
N LEU A 18 -0.06 2.27 1.83
CA LEU A 18 0.07 0.90 1.34
C LEU A 18 1.41 0.65 0.66
N ARG A 19 1.86 1.57 -0.19
CA ARG A 19 3.19 1.51 -0.82
C ARG A 19 4.32 1.54 0.20
N THR A 20 4.18 2.36 1.24
CA THR A 20 5.16 2.43 2.33
C THR A 20 5.26 1.09 3.07
N ILE A 21 4.13 0.44 3.36
CA ILE A 21 4.10 -0.88 3.99
C ILE A 21 4.71 -1.95 3.10
N LEU A 22 4.41 -1.95 1.80
CA LEU A 22 5.03 -2.88 0.85
C LEU A 22 6.55 -2.73 0.80
N ILE A 23 7.06 -1.49 0.79
CA ILE A 23 8.51 -1.24 0.87
C ILE A 23 9.07 -1.80 2.17
N LYS A 24 8.45 -1.51 3.32
CA LYS A 24 8.87 -2.04 4.62
C LYS A 24 8.95 -3.57 4.58
N LYS A 25 7.89 -4.23 4.13
CA LYS A 25 7.80 -5.69 4.03
C LYS A 25 8.85 -6.30 3.09
N LEU A 26 9.23 -5.61 2.01
CA LEU A 26 10.32 -6.03 1.13
C LEU A 26 11.69 -5.87 1.81
N ILE A 27 11.90 -4.78 2.54
CA ILE A 27 13.14 -4.56 3.32
C ILE A 27 13.30 -5.62 4.41
N ASP A 28 12.22 -5.96 5.12
CA ASP A 28 12.20 -7.03 6.12
C ASP A 28 12.58 -8.41 5.52
N ARG A 29 12.41 -8.58 4.21
CA ARG A 29 12.81 -9.77 3.42
C ARG A 29 14.21 -9.64 2.79
N GLY A 30 15.00 -8.65 3.19
CA GLY A 30 16.38 -8.44 2.73
C GLY A 30 16.51 -7.67 1.41
N VAL A 31 15.43 -7.10 0.87
CA VAL A 31 15.52 -6.27 -0.34
C VAL A 31 16.10 -4.89 0.01
N PRO A 32 17.17 -4.43 -0.65
CA PRO A 32 17.70 -3.09 -0.41
C PRO A 32 16.64 -2.01 -0.68
N ILE A 33 16.57 -0.99 0.19
CA ILE A 33 15.56 0.10 0.11
C ILE A 33 15.46 0.71 -1.29
N ARG A 34 16.59 0.94 -1.97
CA ARG A 34 16.62 1.50 -3.33
C ARG A 34 15.91 0.60 -4.35
N ARG A 35 16.06 -0.72 -4.22
CA ARG A 35 15.39 -1.70 -5.07
C ARG A 35 13.91 -1.81 -4.72
N ALA A 36 13.57 -1.87 -3.43
CA ALA A 36 12.18 -1.91 -2.96
C ALA A 36 11.38 -0.68 -3.42
N SER A 37 11.95 0.53 -3.29
CA SER A 37 11.36 1.78 -3.80
C SER A 37 11.10 1.74 -5.30
N LYS A 38 12.03 1.18 -6.09
CA LYS A 38 11.85 1.02 -7.54
C LYS A 38 10.74 0.03 -7.89
N ILE A 39 10.65 -1.10 -7.19
CA ILE A 39 9.62 -2.12 -7.41
C ILE A 39 8.23 -1.55 -7.12
N VAL A 40 8.07 -0.83 -6.02
CA VAL A 40 6.77 -0.35 -5.55
C VAL A 40 6.35 0.98 -6.20
N GLY A 41 7.30 1.75 -6.73
CA GLY A 41 7.03 3.04 -7.38
C GLY A 41 6.76 4.16 -6.37
N LEU A 42 7.48 4.18 -5.24
CA LEU A 42 7.47 5.26 -4.25
C LEU A 42 8.91 5.71 -3.98
N SER A 43 9.15 7.03 -3.96
CA SER A 43 10.48 7.55 -3.65
C SER A 43 10.91 7.19 -2.23
N ILE A 44 12.22 7.03 -2.02
CA ILE A 44 12.80 6.77 -0.69
C ILE A 44 12.39 7.90 0.28
N THR A 45 12.43 9.16 -0.16
CA THR A 45 12.03 10.31 0.66
C THR A 45 10.57 10.25 1.11
N SER A 46 9.66 9.78 0.24
CA SER A 46 8.25 9.61 0.59
C SER A 46 8.05 8.44 1.55
N TYR A 47 8.78 7.34 1.37
CA TYR A 47 8.81 6.23 2.33
C TYR A 47 9.23 6.71 3.73
N GLU A 48 10.36 7.42 3.85
CA GLU A 48 10.86 7.94 5.14
C GLU A 48 9.88 8.90 5.81
N LYS A 49 9.13 9.67 5.01
CA LYS A 49 8.09 10.57 5.53
C LYS A 49 6.91 9.80 6.12
N HIS A 50 6.47 8.74 5.46
CA HIS A 50 5.25 8.02 5.84
C HIS A 50 5.46 6.89 6.83
N ILE A 51 6.65 6.30 6.92
CA ILE A 51 6.92 5.10 7.74
C ILE A 51 6.61 5.28 9.23
N LYS A 52 6.64 6.53 9.72
CA LYS A 52 6.38 6.90 11.12
C LYS A 52 4.94 7.31 11.39
N ASP A 53 4.07 7.31 10.38
CA ASP A 53 2.67 7.75 10.50
C ASP A 53 1.82 6.67 11.22
N ASP A 54 0.98 7.10 12.16
CA ASP A 54 0.12 6.20 12.93
C ASP A 54 -0.89 5.43 12.06
N LYS A 55 -1.23 5.94 10.88
CA LYS A 55 -2.06 5.20 9.90
C LYS A 55 -1.42 3.89 9.47
N ILE A 56 -0.09 3.81 9.41
CA ILE A 56 0.59 2.54 9.10
C ILE A 56 0.32 1.52 10.19
N LYS A 57 0.38 1.93 11.45
CA LYS A 57 0.07 1.04 12.58
C LYS A 57 -1.37 0.52 12.49
N LYS A 58 -2.33 1.42 12.20
CA LYS A 58 -3.74 1.04 12.04
C LYS A 58 -3.94 0.00 10.92
N ILE A 59 -3.25 0.16 9.79
CA ILE A 59 -3.31 -0.81 8.68
C ILE A 59 -2.72 -2.16 9.11
N LEU A 60 -1.56 -2.15 9.77
CA LEU A 60 -0.87 -3.37 10.21
C LEU A 60 -1.61 -4.12 11.33
N MET A 61 -2.43 -3.44 12.13
CA MET A 61 -3.28 -4.05 13.17
C MET A 61 -4.53 -4.74 12.59
N ASN A 62 -4.89 -4.49 11.34
CA ASN A 62 -5.95 -5.22 10.67
C ASN A 62 -5.35 -6.47 10.02
N GLU A 63 -5.63 -7.65 10.58
CA GLU A 63 -5.04 -8.92 10.15
C GLU A 63 -5.32 -9.21 8.67
N ASP A 64 -6.58 -9.07 8.23
CA ASP A 64 -6.97 -9.32 6.83
C ASP A 64 -6.15 -8.48 5.84
N ILE A 65 -6.03 -7.16 6.09
CA ILE A 65 -5.29 -6.27 5.21
C ILE A 65 -3.78 -6.53 5.29
N ASN A 66 -3.27 -6.83 6.48
CA ASN A 66 -1.87 -7.14 6.67
C ASN A 66 -1.47 -8.43 5.92
N ASP A 67 -2.31 -9.46 5.96
CA ASP A 67 -2.12 -10.72 5.23
C ASP A 67 -2.17 -10.50 3.71
N MET A 68 -3.12 -9.70 3.23
CA MET A 68 -3.16 -9.29 1.82
C MET A 68 -1.87 -8.58 1.39
N LEU A 69 -1.33 -7.70 2.24
CA LEU A 69 -0.08 -6.99 1.98
C LEU A 69 1.14 -7.92 2.03
N ASP A 70 1.15 -8.94 2.89
CA ASP A 70 2.20 -9.96 2.92
C ASP A 70 2.18 -10.85 1.69
N ALA A 71 1.00 -11.28 1.25
CA ALA A 71 0.83 -12.03 0.01
C ALA A 71 1.33 -11.20 -1.20
N LEU A 72 0.95 -9.92 -1.26
CA LEU A 72 1.40 -9.02 -2.32
C LEU A 72 2.91 -8.77 -2.27
N ALA A 73 3.48 -8.53 -1.09
CA ALA A 73 4.92 -8.36 -0.92
C ALA A 73 5.71 -9.62 -1.33
N SER A 74 5.18 -10.81 -1.05
CA SER A 74 5.80 -12.08 -1.43
C SER A 74 5.82 -12.26 -2.95
N ARG A 75 4.72 -11.92 -3.64
CA ARG A 75 4.68 -11.91 -5.13
C ARG A 75 5.65 -10.89 -5.72
N LEU A 76 5.73 -9.68 -5.15
CA LEU A 76 6.69 -8.65 -5.57
C LEU A 76 8.14 -9.11 -5.37
N TYR A 77 8.42 -9.82 -4.27
CA TYR A 77 9.74 -10.37 -3.96
C TYR A 77 10.16 -11.44 -4.98
N SER A 78 9.25 -12.36 -5.31
CA SER A 78 9.47 -13.41 -6.32
C SER A 78 9.58 -12.89 -7.75
N GLY A 79 9.18 -11.63 -7.99
CA GLY A 79 9.17 -11.04 -9.33
C GLY A 79 7.96 -11.44 -10.18
N ASP A 80 6.89 -11.92 -9.54
CA ASP A 80 5.66 -12.32 -10.23
C ASP A 80 4.99 -11.13 -10.90
N LYS A 81 4.34 -11.41 -12.04
CA LYS A 81 3.44 -10.44 -12.66
C LYS A 81 2.20 -10.30 -11.78
N ILE A 82 1.98 -9.09 -11.27
CA ILE A 82 0.82 -8.77 -10.44
C ILE A 82 -0.21 -8.07 -11.31
N GLU A 83 -1.42 -8.60 -11.31
CA GLU A 83 -2.54 -7.93 -11.96
C GLU A 83 -2.88 -6.63 -11.21
N PRO A 84 -3.12 -5.50 -11.91
CA PRO A 84 -3.44 -4.23 -11.28
C PRO A 84 -4.62 -4.31 -10.31
N THR A 85 -5.59 -5.19 -10.59
CA THR A 85 -6.76 -5.50 -9.77
C THR A 85 -6.40 -5.98 -8.36
N THR A 86 -5.28 -6.68 -8.20
CA THR A 86 -4.83 -7.19 -6.88
C THR A 86 -4.59 -6.03 -5.92
N PHE A 87 -3.94 -4.95 -6.38
CA PHE A 87 -3.71 -3.77 -5.55
C PHE A 87 -5.00 -3.00 -5.28
N CYS A 88 -5.94 -2.97 -6.24
CA CYS A 88 -7.25 -2.33 -6.05
C CYS A 88 -8.06 -2.99 -4.93
N LEU A 89 -7.99 -4.32 -4.79
CA LEU A 89 -8.67 -5.04 -3.70
C LEU A 89 -8.13 -4.63 -2.33
N VAL A 90 -6.80 -4.60 -2.17
CA VAL A 90 -6.15 -4.17 -0.91
C VAL A 90 -6.49 -2.71 -0.60
N CYS A 91 -6.45 -1.84 -1.62
CA CYS A 91 -6.84 -0.44 -1.48
C CYS A 91 -8.29 -0.30 -1.01
N SER A 92 -9.23 -1.01 -1.65
CA SER A 92 -10.66 -0.99 -1.29
C SER A 92 -10.91 -1.46 0.14
N ALA A 93 -10.25 -2.54 0.57
CA ALA A 93 -10.34 -3.04 1.95
C ALA A 93 -9.82 -1.99 2.95
N THR A 94 -8.72 -1.31 2.61
CA THR A 94 -8.06 -0.32 3.47
C THR A 94 -8.88 0.96 3.62
N ARG A 95 -9.75 1.32 2.65
CA ARG A 95 -10.53 2.57 2.68
C ARG A 95 -11.37 2.74 3.95
N LYS A 96 -11.87 1.65 4.52
CA LYS A 96 -12.61 1.67 5.80
C LYS A 96 -11.80 2.21 6.97
N ILE A 97 -10.48 2.00 6.99
CA ILE A 97 -9.57 2.54 8.03
C ILE A 97 -9.43 4.06 7.92
N PHE A 98 -9.73 4.63 6.75
CA PHE A 98 -9.59 6.05 6.43
C PHE A 98 -10.95 6.76 6.37
N ASP A 99 -12.00 6.14 6.90
CA ASP A 99 -13.38 6.66 6.86
C ASP A 99 -13.86 6.97 5.43
N LEU A 100 -13.33 6.23 4.44
CA LEU A 100 -13.72 6.32 3.04
C LEU A 100 -14.67 5.16 2.69
N SER A 101 -15.60 5.43 1.77
CA SER A 101 -16.44 4.37 1.21
C SER A 101 -15.58 3.35 0.44
N PRO A 102 -15.92 2.05 0.49
CA PRO A 102 -15.26 1.04 -0.32
C PRO A 102 -15.51 1.31 -1.81
N CYS A 103 -14.65 0.81 -2.69
CA CYS A 103 -14.94 0.81 -4.12
C CYS A 103 -16.08 -0.19 -4.40
N ILE A 104 -17.11 0.24 -5.12
CA ILE A 104 -18.15 -0.64 -5.66
C ILE A 104 -17.59 -1.16 -6.99
N PHE A 105 -17.45 -2.47 -7.13
CA PHE A 105 -16.96 -3.14 -8.33
C PHE A 105 -18.14 -3.58 -9.20
#